data_AF-A0A1L9PB28-F1
#
_entry.id   AF-A0A1L9PB28-F1
#
_cell.length_a   1.000
_cell.length_b   1.000
_cell.length_c   1.000
_cell.angle_alpha   90.00
_cell.angle_beta   90.00
_cell.angle_gamma   90.00
#
_symmetry.space_group_name_H-M   'P 1'
#
loop_
_entity.id
_entity.type
_entity.pdbx_description
1 polymer ?
#
loop_
_entity_poly.entity_id
_entity_poly.type
_entity_poly.pdbx_seq_one_letter_code
_entity_poly.pdbx_strand_id
1 'polypeptide(L)'
;MSDDEVDHELIALLRKSLGIGGGAANPGAAETKVLENSQYVFDNAIDVALDPTKTKEAAETIWSQMQKKEYTTSSWSEHELHPKTKDENTVDFIFTMDLLNFSFWSAETSEKRFAIEYQGKKWTGYWSLVAALQRALDEGIEITNPEFWANEEECTEELLRHVFRSATAEEMPLLQERLECLREAGRVLCNDFDGSFTNCIYSANHSAAALVNLLAESFSCFRDEAIFQGRRVRLYKRAQILVADLWACFDGESYGEFHDIDKITMFADYRIPQMLHYLGCIKYSPPLETRIRKHEDIPSGSNFEIELRATSIWCIELIKREIELKHPEVKSAKTNGHSDSNGISKPNGHSRGPSQNSNGHPIDSQGQPSGLFRRHSRHSSASNARPGTGVGINAILIDFFLYDTMKELENDGQETIPHHRTRSIWY
;
A
#
# COMPACT_ATOMS: atom_id res chain seq x y z
N MET A 1 3.29 -13.80 -52.66
CA MET A 1 4.01 -13.73 -51.38
C MET A 1 3.81 -12.31 -50.90
N SER A 2 3.28 -12.15 -49.70
CA SER A 2 2.63 -10.92 -49.21
C SER A 2 3.62 -9.94 -48.62
N ASP A 3 3.57 -8.68 -49.05
CA ASP A 3 4.31 -7.55 -48.46
C ASP A 3 3.54 -6.91 -47.27
N ASP A 4 2.55 -7.61 -46.71
CA ASP A 4 1.66 -7.13 -45.64
C ASP A 4 2.04 -7.65 -44.22
N GLU A 5 3.27 -8.16 -44.03
CA GLU A 5 3.76 -8.45 -42.68
C GLU A 5 4.21 -7.15 -42.00
N VAL A 6 3.61 -6.86 -40.84
CA VAL A 6 3.93 -5.69 -40.02
C VAL A 6 5.32 -5.87 -39.43
N ASP A 7 6.25 -4.99 -39.82
CA ASP A 7 7.61 -4.99 -39.28
C ASP A 7 7.60 -4.54 -37.80
N HIS A 8 7.60 -5.54 -36.92
CA HIS A 8 7.61 -5.35 -35.47
C HIS A 8 8.92 -4.70 -34.96
N GLU A 9 10.06 -4.86 -35.66
CA GLU A 9 11.29 -4.15 -35.31
C GLU A 9 11.18 -2.66 -35.66
N LEU A 10 10.59 -2.32 -36.81
CA LEU A 10 10.34 -0.93 -37.20
C LEU A 10 9.36 -0.24 -36.24
N ILE A 11 8.31 -0.94 -35.77
CA ILE A 11 7.42 -0.42 -34.72
C ILE A 11 8.17 -0.21 -33.41
N ALA A 12 9.02 -1.15 -32.98
CA ALA A 12 9.84 -0.98 -31.78
C ALA A 12 10.82 0.20 -31.90
N LEU A 13 11.41 0.40 -33.08
CA LEU A 13 12.31 1.52 -33.38
C LEU A 13 11.57 2.86 -33.40
N LEU A 14 10.36 2.92 -33.97
CA LEU A 14 9.48 4.09 -33.95
C LEU A 14 9.04 4.43 -32.52
N ARG A 15 8.58 3.43 -31.74
CA ARG A 15 8.27 3.59 -30.31
C ARG A 15 9.45 4.18 -29.55
N LYS A 16 10.67 3.68 -29.79
CA LYS A 16 11.91 4.22 -29.19
C LYS A 16 12.21 5.66 -29.63
N SER A 17 11.99 6.00 -30.90
CA SER A 17 12.24 7.36 -31.42
C SER A 17 11.23 8.41 -30.93
N LEU A 18 10.02 7.97 -30.60
CA LEU A 18 8.93 8.80 -30.08
C LEU A 18 8.91 8.87 -28.54
N GLY A 19 9.80 8.16 -27.84
CA GLY A 19 9.79 8.07 -26.37
C GLY A 19 8.65 7.21 -25.79
N ILE A 20 7.96 6.43 -26.63
CA ILE A 20 6.82 5.56 -26.27
C ILE A 20 7.31 4.14 -25.93
N GLY A 21 8.48 3.74 -26.43
CA GLY A 21 9.16 2.51 -26.03
C GLY A 21 10.06 2.77 -24.83
N GLY A 22 9.77 2.12 -23.69
CA GLY A 22 10.50 2.22 -22.42
C GLY A 22 11.95 1.72 -22.46
N GLY A 23 12.79 2.33 -23.29
CA GLY A 23 14.23 2.16 -23.27
C GLY A 23 14.82 2.85 -22.05
N ALA A 24 14.84 2.14 -20.92
CA ALA A 24 15.43 2.50 -19.62
C ALA A 24 16.06 3.90 -19.54
N ALA A 25 15.23 4.91 -19.25
CA ALA A 25 15.69 5.95 -18.34
C ALA A 25 16.13 5.21 -17.06
N ASN A 26 17.42 5.32 -16.72
CA ASN A 26 18.09 4.50 -15.71
C ASN A 26 17.18 4.30 -14.47
N PRO A 27 16.63 3.10 -14.18
CA PRO A 27 15.51 2.96 -13.23
C PRO A 27 15.79 3.51 -11.83
N GLY A 28 17.05 3.41 -11.35
CA GLY A 28 17.46 4.04 -10.09
C GLY A 28 17.35 5.57 -10.03
N ALA A 29 17.18 6.24 -11.18
CA ALA A 29 16.94 7.68 -11.32
C ALA A 29 15.45 8.04 -11.54
N ALA A 30 14.53 7.08 -11.51
CA ALA A 30 13.09 7.36 -11.57
C ALA A 30 12.65 8.12 -10.31
N GLU A 31 11.92 9.22 -10.49
CA GLU A 31 11.40 10.05 -9.40
C GLU A 31 9.92 10.29 -9.61
N THR A 32 9.10 10.07 -8.58
CA THR A 32 7.65 10.37 -8.62
C THR A 32 7.39 11.88 -8.70
N LYS A 33 8.31 12.67 -8.11
CA LYS A 33 8.23 14.12 -7.84
C LYS A 33 7.12 14.52 -6.86
N VAL A 34 6.40 13.56 -6.27
CA VAL A 34 5.34 13.82 -5.28
C VAL A 34 5.92 14.60 -4.10
N LEU A 35 7.06 14.17 -3.56
CA LEU A 35 7.68 14.80 -2.39
C LEU A 35 8.16 16.25 -2.67
N GLU A 36 8.78 16.48 -3.82
CA GLU A 36 9.21 17.82 -4.26
C GLU A 36 8.01 18.76 -4.47
N ASN A 37 6.92 18.23 -5.04
CA ASN A 37 5.70 18.99 -5.28
C ASN A 37 4.96 19.27 -3.95
N SER A 38 5.00 18.32 -3.02
CA SER A 38 4.42 18.46 -1.67
C SER A 38 5.14 19.53 -0.86
N GLN A 39 6.48 19.55 -0.91
CA GLN A 39 7.27 20.64 -0.34
C GLN A 39 6.90 22.00 -0.99
N TYR A 40 6.82 22.06 -2.32
CA TYR A 40 6.48 23.31 -3.03
C TYR A 40 5.10 23.85 -2.62
N VAL A 41 4.09 23.00 -2.47
CA VAL A 41 2.77 23.44 -1.98
C VAL A 41 2.89 23.93 -0.54
N PHE A 42 3.53 23.18 0.36
CA PHE A 42 3.71 23.58 1.75
C PHE A 42 4.43 24.94 1.89
N ASP A 43 5.52 25.15 1.15
CA ASP A 43 6.30 26.40 1.17
C ASP A 43 5.49 27.63 0.68
N ASN A 44 4.34 27.41 0.02
CA ASN A 44 3.47 28.43 -0.55
C ASN A 44 2.01 28.34 -0.06
N ALA A 45 1.73 27.52 0.96
CA ALA A 45 0.41 27.32 1.54
C ALA A 45 -0.02 28.51 2.40
N ILE A 46 -1.33 28.77 2.47
CA ILE A 46 -1.92 29.85 3.27
C ILE A 46 -3.02 29.37 4.22
N ASP A 47 -3.65 28.23 3.90
CA ASP A 47 -4.76 27.66 4.64
C ASP A 47 -4.36 26.44 5.50
N VAL A 48 -3.17 25.88 5.26
CA VAL A 48 -2.62 24.75 6.03
C VAL A 48 -1.18 25.05 6.45
N ALA A 49 -0.86 24.87 7.73
CA ALA A 49 0.47 25.14 8.29
C ALA A 49 0.94 24.02 9.23
N LEU A 50 2.25 23.87 9.36
CA LEU A 50 2.87 22.92 10.29
C LEU A 50 3.30 23.59 11.60
N ASP A 51 3.24 22.85 12.71
CA ASP A 51 3.88 23.22 13.98
C ASP A 51 5.17 22.42 14.17
N PRO A 52 6.36 23.04 13.99
CA PRO A 52 7.64 22.32 14.03
C PRO A 52 7.95 21.66 15.38
N THR A 53 7.34 22.13 16.48
CA THR A 53 7.53 21.52 17.80
C THR A 53 6.67 20.27 17.90
N LYS A 54 5.39 20.35 17.52
CA LYS A 54 4.47 19.20 17.53
C LYS A 54 4.89 18.11 16.54
N THR A 55 5.39 18.46 15.35
CA THR A 55 5.96 17.48 14.41
C THR A 55 7.08 16.65 15.05
N LYS A 56 7.93 17.26 15.90
CA LYS A 56 9.04 16.57 16.58
C LYS A 56 8.61 15.77 17.81
N GLU A 57 7.56 16.21 18.51
CA GLU A 57 6.92 15.44 19.59
C GLU A 57 6.17 14.23 19.03
N ALA A 58 5.50 14.39 17.89
CA ALA A 58 4.81 13.31 17.18
C ALA A 58 5.79 12.26 16.67
N ALA A 59 6.95 12.65 16.13
CA ALA A 59 8.01 11.73 15.74
C ALA A 59 8.41 10.74 16.85
N GLU A 60 8.70 11.25 18.06
CA GLU A 60 9.00 10.39 19.22
C GLU A 60 7.80 9.55 19.67
N THR A 61 6.60 10.13 19.61
CA THR A 61 5.36 9.44 20.02
C THR A 61 5.03 8.27 19.10
N ILE A 62 5.06 8.49 17.78
CA ILE A 62 4.85 7.49 16.74
C ILE A 62 5.90 6.40 16.86
N TRP A 63 7.19 6.76 16.90
CA TRP A 63 8.27 5.79 17.04
C TRP A 63 8.12 4.91 18.30
N SER A 64 7.87 5.53 19.47
CA SER A 64 7.69 4.79 20.71
C SER A 64 6.48 3.84 20.67
N GLN A 65 5.41 4.20 19.96
CA GLN A 65 4.22 3.35 19.84
C GLN A 65 4.40 2.23 18.81
N MET A 66 5.01 2.49 17.65
CA MET A 66 5.34 1.47 16.66
C MET A 66 6.24 0.38 17.26
N GLN A 67 7.25 0.78 18.05
CA GLN A 67 8.12 -0.16 18.77
C GLN A 67 7.36 -0.98 19.83
N LYS A 68 6.39 -0.38 20.54
CA LYS A 68 5.56 -1.08 21.54
C LYS A 68 4.53 -2.03 20.93
N LYS A 69 3.99 -1.72 19.74
CA LYS A 69 3.06 -2.57 18.99
C LYS A 69 3.78 -3.62 18.12
N GLU A 70 5.12 -3.62 18.08
CA GLU A 70 5.94 -4.43 17.15
C GLU A 70 5.44 -4.31 15.70
N TYR A 71 5.11 -3.08 15.26
CA TYR A 71 4.38 -2.83 14.02
C TYR A 71 5.22 -3.15 12.77
N THR A 72 4.72 -4.02 11.89
CA THR A 72 5.37 -4.45 10.64
C THR A 72 4.37 -4.54 9.47
N THR A 73 4.84 -4.88 8.27
CA THR A 73 4.01 -5.15 7.07
C THR A 73 3.10 -6.38 7.21
N SER A 74 3.39 -7.30 8.14
CA SER A 74 2.63 -8.57 8.24
C SER A 74 1.14 -8.37 8.53
N SER A 75 0.78 -7.26 9.17
CA SER A 75 -0.60 -6.89 9.50
C SER A 75 -1.52 -6.83 8.28
N TRP A 76 -0.99 -6.47 7.10
CA TRP A 76 -1.74 -6.48 5.84
C TRP A 76 -2.18 -7.90 5.50
N SER A 77 -1.25 -8.86 5.56
CA SER A 77 -1.47 -10.27 5.24
C SER A 77 -2.29 -11.02 6.29
N GLU A 78 -2.46 -10.45 7.48
CA GLU A 78 -3.22 -11.06 8.58
C GLU A 78 -4.75 -10.92 8.41
N HIS A 79 -5.26 -9.86 7.76
CA HIS A 79 -6.70 -9.58 7.71
C HIS A 79 -7.52 -10.66 6.96
N GLU A 80 -8.68 -11.06 7.49
CA GLU A 80 -9.44 -12.23 7.01
C GLU A 80 -9.96 -12.15 5.56
N LEU A 81 -10.09 -10.93 5.01
CA LEU A 81 -10.55 -10.70 3.64
C LEU A 81 -9.43 -10.58 2.58
N HIS A 82 -8.16 -10.49 2.98
CA HIS A 82 -7.04 -10.41 2.03
C HIS A 82 -6.61 -11.80 1.56
N PRO A 83 -6.17 -11.96 0.28
CA PRO A 83 -5.62 -13.21 -0.23
C PRO A 83 -4.49 -13.76 0.67
N LYS A 84 -4.40 -15.10 0.75
CA LYS A 84 -3.40 -15.80 1.56
C LYS A 84 -2.30 -16.48 0.73
N THR A 85 -2.48 -16.53 -0.58
CA THR A 85 -1.45 -16.92 -1.53
C THR A 85 -0.53 -15.73 -1.83
N LYS A 86 0.58 -15.99 -2.53
CA LYS A 86 1.51 -14.98 -3.06
C LYS A 86 1.79 -15.30 -4.52
N ASP A 87 0.74 -15.19 -5.33
CA ASP A 87 0.66 -15.60 -6.74
C ASP A 87 0.10 -14.48 -7.62
N GLU A 88 -0.01 -14.73 -8.92
CA GLU A 88 -0.51 -13.74 -9.90
C GLU A 88 -1.95 -13.31 -9.61
N ASN A 89 -2.81 -14.24 -9.18
CA ASN A 89 -4.16 -13.92 -8.71
C ASN A 89 -4.18 -12.92 -7.54
N THR A 90 -3.15 -12.97 -6.68
CA THR A 90 -2.99 -12.02 -5.57
C THR A 90 -2.60 -10.63 -6.09
N VAL A 91 -1.75 -10.56 -7.12
CA VAL A 91 -1.40 -9.31 -7.81
C VAL A 91 -2.63 -8.69 -8.48
N ASP A 92 -3.42 -9.49 -9.20
CA ASP A 92 -4.62 -9.01 -9.90
C ASP A 92 -5.71 -8.57 -8.90
N PHE A 93 -5.85 -9.27 -7.75
CA PHE A 93 -6.72 -8.83 -6.66
C PHE A 93 -6.29 -7.47 -6.08
N ILE A 94 -5.00 -7.29 -5.77
CA ILE A 94 -4.46 -6.01 -5.25
C ILE A 94 -4.67 -4.89 -6.29
N PHE A 95 -4.36 -5.14 -7.56
CA PHE A 95 -4.57 -4.16 -8.63
C PHE A 95 -6.05 -3.74 -8.72
N THR A 96 -6.97 -4.70 -8.73
CA THR A 96 -8.43 -4.47 -8.77
C THR A 96 -8.91 -3.69 -7.56
N MET A 97 -8.40 -4.03 -6.38
CA MET A 97 -8.74 -3.38 -5.12
C MET A 97 -8.30 -1.91 -5.13
N ASP A 98 -7.04 -1.61 -5.47
CA ASP A 98 -6.50 -0.25 -5.45
C ASP A 98 -6.97 0.63 -6.61
N LEU A 99 -7.29 0.02 -7.75
CA LEU A 99 -8.06 0.66 -8.83
C LEU A 99 -9.42 1.19 -8.34
N LEU A 100 -10.00 0.64 -7.26
CA LEU A 100 -11.31 1.02 -6.73
C LEU A 100 -11.28 1.66 -5.32
N ASN A 101 -10.07 1.87 -4.77
CA ASN A 101 -9.79 2.32 -3.41
C ASN A 101 -9.90 3.86 -3.25
N PHE A 102 -11.11 4.38 -3.40
CA PHE A 102 -11.41 5.82 -3.26
C PHE A 102 -12.79 6.14 -2.65
N SER A 103 -12.89 7.23 -1.87
CA SER A 103 -14.12 7.86 -1.41
C SER A 103 -15.17 6.92 -0.75
N PHE A 104 -14.83 6.29 0.37
CA PHE A 104 -15.75 5.44 1.16
C PHE A 104 -16.52 6.15 2.28
N TRP A 105 -16.37 7.47 2.43
CA TRP A 105 -17.09 8.21 3.46
C TRP A 105 -18.55 8.44 3.07
N SER A 106 -19.43 8.42 4.07
CA SER A 106 -20.87 8.61 3.92
C SER A 106 -21.35 9.81 4.74
N ALA A 107 -22.39 10.48 4.26
CA ALA A 107 -23.13 11.48 5.03
C ALA A 107 -24.20 10.84 5.94
N GLU A 108 -24.53 9.57 5.71
CA GLU A 108 -25.54 8.81 6.46
C GLU A 108 -24.99 8.24 7.79
N THR A 109 -25.93 7.83 8.65
CA THR A 109 -25.62 7.18 9.93
C THR A 109 -24.95 5.81 9.74
N SER A 110 -24.31 5.29 10.78
CA SER A 110 -23.66 3.97 10.80
C SER A 110 -24.56 2.81 10.36
N GLU A 111 -25.87 2.90 10.61
CA GLU A 111 -26.83 1.86 10.23
C GLU A 111 -27.17 1.89 8.73
N LYS A 112 -27.25 3.10 8.16
CA LYS A 112 -27.75 3.38 6.81
C LYS A 112 -26.66 3.46 5.74
N ARG A 113 -25.41 3.77 6.13
CA ARG A 113 -24.30 3.92 5.19
C ARG A 113 -24.08 2.67 4.34
N PHE A 114 -23.47 2.84 3.17
CA PHE A 114 -23.11 1.75 2.27
C PHE A 114 -22.39 0.63 3.02
N ALA A 115 -22.84 -0.60 2.81
CA ALA A 115 -22.33 -1.76 3.50
C ALA A 115 -22.50 -3.02 2.66
N ILE A 116 -21.61 -3.99 2.86
CA ILE A 116 -21.64 -5.28 2.19
C ILE A 116 -21.79 -6.38 3.22
N GLU A 117 -22.82 -7.21 3.07
CA GLU A 117 -22.93 -8.45 3.84
C GLU A 117 -22.18 -9.57 3.10
N TYR A 118 -21.22 -10.18 3.80
CA TYR A 118 -20.38 -11.26 3.31
C TYR A 118 -19.87 -12.11 4.49
N GLN A 119 -19.87 -13.44 4.33
CA GLN A 119 -19.53 -14.42 5.38
C GLN A 119 -20.26 -14.19 6.73
N GLY A 120 -21.51 -13.73 6.70
CA GLY A 120 -22.32 -13.46 7.90
C GLY A 120 -21.90 -12.23 8.71
N LYS A 121 -21.03 -11.36 8.14
CA LYS A 121 -20.62 -10.07 8.72
C LYS A 121 -21.05 -8.92 7.81
N LYS A 122 -21.37 -7.76 8.41
CA LYS A 122 -21.65 -6.50 7.70
C LYS A 122 -20.39 -5.63 7.68
N TRP A 123 -19.85 -5.42 6.49
CA TRP A 123 -18.64 -4.66 6.23
C TRP A 123 -18.97 -3.23 5.79
N THR A 124 -18.16 -2.24 6.20
CA THR A 124 -18.34 -0.82 5.84
C THR A 124 -16.98 -0.17 5.55
N GLY A 125 -16.98 1.00 4.90
CA GLY A 125 -15.75 1.68 4.52
C GLY A 125 -14.93 0.88 3.50
N TYR A 126 -13.61 1.00 3.54
CA TYR A 126 -12.68 0.20 2.72
C TYR A 126 -13.01 -1.30 2.72
N TRP A 127 -13.28 -1.90 3.89
CA TRP A 127 -13.58 -3.33 3.99
C TRP A 127 -14.83 -3.78 3.22
N SER A 128 -15.77 -2.86 2.93
CA SER A 128 -16.91 -3.18 2.08
C SER A 128 -16.51 -3.41 0.62
N LEU A 129 -15.48 -2.74 0.10
CA LEU A 129 -14.93 -3.02 -1.23
C LEU A 129 -14.31 -4.42 -1.25
N VAL A 130 -13.41 -4.71 -0.31
CA VAL A 130 -12.71 -6.01 -0.25
C VAL A 130 -13.72 -7.16 -0.13
N ALA A 131 -14.76 -6.98 0.70
CA ALA A 131 -15.85 -7.94 0.83
C ALA A 131 -16.69 -8.09 -0.46
N ALA A 132 -16.91 -7.02 -1.23
CA ALA A 132 -17.63 -7.10 -2.51
C ALA A 132 -16.82 -7.86 -3.58
N LEU A 133 -15.50 -7.63 -3.65
CA LEU A 133 -14.60 -8.33 -4.57
C LEU A 133 -14.52 -9.82 -4.25
N GLN A 134 -14.28 -10.17 -2.97
CA GLN A 134 -14.27 -11.57 -2.53
C GLN A 134 -15.63 -12.26 -2.78
N ARG A 135 -16.75 -11.60 -2.48
CA ARG A 135 -18.10 -12.13 -2.77
C ARG A 135 -18.34 -12.36 -4.25
N ALA A 136 -17.83 -11.50 -5.14
CA ALA A 136 -17.96 -11.68 -6.58
C ALA A 136 -17.16 -12.90 -7.08
N LEU A 137 -15.94 -13.11 -6.57
CA LEU A 137 -15.14 -14.30 -6.86
C LEU A 137 -15.82 -15.59 -6.37
N ASP A 138 -16.37 -15.59 -5.15
CA ASP A 138 -17.18 -16.69 -4.60
C ASP A 138 -18.47 -16.96 -5.42
N GLU A 139 -19.04 -15.93 -6.05
CA GLU A 139 -20.18 -16.02 -6.97
C GLU A 139 -19.78 -16.46 -8.40
N GLY A 140 -18.49 -16.69 -8.67
CA GLY A 140 -17.97 -17.11 -9.96
C GLY A 140 -17.87 -15.98 -11.00
N ILE A 141 -17.85 -14.73 -10.55
CA ILE A 141 -17.64 -13.54 -11.40
C ILE A 141 -16.14 -13.23 -11.42
N GLU A 142 -15.54 -13.17 -12.61
CA GLU A 142 -14.11 -12.87 -12.81
C GLU A 142 -13.79 -11.38 -12.60
N ILE A 143 -14.17 -10.82 -11.45
CA ILE A 143 -14.08 -9.39 -11.15
C ILE A 143 -12.64 -8.86 -11.12
N THR A 144 -11.63 -9.73 -11.09
CA THR A 144 -10.20 -9.39 -11.16
C THR A 144 -9.59 -9.52 -12.56
N ASN A 145 -10.35 -9.97 -13.57
CA ASN A 145 -9.85 -10.23 -14.93
C ASN A 145 -9.96 -8.97 -15.83
N PRO A 146 -8.85 -8.45 -16.39
CA PRO A 146 -8.88 -7.31 -17.31
C PRO A 146 -9.66 -7.53 -18.62
N GLU A 147 -9.68 -8.76 -19.15
CA GLU A 147 -10.44 -9.09 -20.37
C GLU A 147 -11.95 -9.00 -20.11
N PHE A 148 -12.41 -9.54 -18.96
CA PHE A 148 -13.78 -9.37 -18.49
C PHE A 148 -14.14 -7.88 -18.38
N TRP A 149 -13.28 -7.02 -17.83
CA TRP A 149 -13.56 -5.58 -17.78
C TRP A 149 -13.58 -4.89 -19.15
N ALA A 150 -12.83 -5.39 -20.13
CA ALA A 150 -12.85 -4.84 -21.48
C ALA A 150 -14.13 -5.23 -22.27
N ASN A 151 -14.77 -6.34 -21.89
CA ASN A 151 -15.96 -6.87 -22.55
C ASN A 151 -17.26 -6.27 -21.99
N GLU A 152 -17.89 -5.35 -22.73
CA GLU A 152 -19.17 -4.72 -22.35
C GLU A 152 -20.38 -5.68 -22.39
N GLU A 153 -20.30 -6.83 -23.08
CA GLU A 153 -21.39 -7.81 -23.12
C GLU A 153 -21.37 -8.75 -21.90
N GLU A 154 -20.18 -9.09 -21.38
CA GLU A 154 -20.02 -9.91 -20.18
C GLU A 154 -20.06 -9.07 -18.91
N CYS A 155 -19.33 -7.95 -18.89
CA CYS A 155 -19.31 -7.01 -17.80
C CYS A 155 -20.33 -5.90 -18.07
N THR A 156 -21.61 -6.14 -17.75
CA THR A 156 -22.64 -5.11 -17.88
C THR A 156 -22.70 -4.17 -16.67
N GLU A 157 -23.34 -3.01 -16.80
CA GLU A 157 -23.60 -2.11 -15.67
C GLU A 157 -24.44 -2.82 -14.58
N GLU A 158 -25.44 -3.61 -14.98
CA GLU A 158 -26.28 -4.38 -14.06
C GLU A 158 -25.48 -5.44 -13.30
N LEU A 159 -24.51 -6.11 -13.95
CA LEU A 159 -23.65 -7.09 -13.29
C LEU A 159 -22.73 -6.41 -12.26
N LEU A 160 -22.15 -5.25 -12.59
CA LEU A 160 -21.34 -4.50 -11.61
C LEU A 160 -22.19 -3.87 -10.49
N ARG A 161 -23.43 -3.44 -10.78
CA ARG A 161 -24.43 -3.10 -9.74
C ARG A 161 -24.75 -4.29 -8.84
N HIS A 162 -24.81 -5.51 -9.37
CA HIS A 162 -24.98 -6.74 -8.59
C HIS A 162 -23.73 -7.08 -7.75
N VAL A 163 -22.51 -6.91 -8.27
CA VAL A 163 -21.26 -7.08 -7.51
C VAL A 163 -21.26 -6.14 -6.29
N PHE A 164 -21.48 -4.84 -6.52
CA PHE A 164 -21.47 -3.81 -5.48
C PHE A 164 -22.81 -3.63 -4.76
N ARG A 165 -23.75 -4.58 -4.86
CA ARG A 165 -25.08 -4.48 -4.24
C ARG A 165 -24.97 -4.34 -2.72
N SER A 166 -25.55 -3.26 -2.21
CA SER A 166 -25.52 -2.86 -0.80
C SER A 166 -26.46 -3.70 0.06
N ALA A 167 -26.09 -3.90 1.32
CA ALA A 167 -26.95 -4.42 2.39
C ALA A 167 -27.77 -3.29 3.07
N THR A 168 -27.71 -2.06 2.55
CA THR A 168 -28.44 -0.88 3.04
C THR A 168 -29.05 -0.10 1.87
N ALA A 169 -29.74 1.01 2.17
CA ALA A 169 -30.35 1.87 1.15
C ALA A 169 -29.35 2.82 0.46
N GLU A 170 -28.16 3.05 1.02
CA GLU A 170 -27.10 3.80 0.32
C GLU A 170 -26.39 2.84 -0.67
N GLU A 171 -26.32 3.23 -1.94
CA GLU A 171 -25.56 2.53 -2.98
C GLU A 171 -24.05 2.77 -2.82
N MET A 172 -23.22 2.02 -3.57
CA MET A 172 -21.78 2.23 -3.61
C MET A 172 -21.47 3.69 -4.01
N PRO A 173 -20.81 4.50 -3.16
CA PRO A 173 -20.46 5.88 -3.51
C PRO A 173 -19.58 5.90 -4.77
N LEU A 174 -19.85 6.77 -5.73
CA LEU A 174 -19.09 6.86 -7.00
C LEU A 174 -19.00 5.49 -7.73
N LEU A 175 -20.14 4.83 -7.91
CA LEU A 175 -20.23 3.56 -8.63
C LEU A 175 -19.87 3.74 -10.11
N GLN A 176 -20.44 4.74 -10.79
CA GLN A 176 -20.21 4.96 -12.22
C GLN A 176 -18.73 5.19 -12.53
N GLU A 177 -18.04 5.99 -11.71
CA GLU A 177 -16.62 6.27 -11.83
C GLU A 177 -15.75 5.02 -11.59
N ARG A 178 -16.24 4.03 -10.83
CA ARG A 178 -15.59 2.72 -10.69
C ARG A 178 -15.74 1.86 -11.93
N LEU A 179 -16.92 1.85 -12.55
CA LEU A 179 -17.15 1.19 -13.83
C LEU A 179 -16.19 1.76 -14.89
N GLU A 180 -16.07 3.09 -14.94
CA GLU A 180 -15.15 3.79 -15.84
C GLU A 180 -13.68 3.44 -15.56
N CYS A 181 -13.25 3.38 -14.29
CA CYS A 181 -11.91 2.92 -13.92
C CYS A 181 -11.63 1.47 -14.41
N LEU A 182 -12.58 0.54 -14.25
CA LEU A 182 -12.44 -0.85 -14.72
C LEU A 182 -12.35 -0.93 -16.25
N ARG A 183 -13.23 -0.23 -16.98
CA ARG A 183 -13.21 -0.17 -18.46
C ARG A 183 -11.90 0.43 -18.98
N GLU A 184 -11.42 1.50 -18.34
CA GLU A 184 -10.14 2.14 -18.68
C GLU A 184 -8.98 1.16 -18.46
N ALA A 185 -8.89 0.54 -17.28
CA ALA A 185 -7.81 -0.36 -16.93
C ALA A 185 -7.80 -1.63 -17.77
N GLY A 186 -8.97 -2.26 -18.00
CA GLY A 186 -9.11 -3.42 -18.88
C GLY A 186 -8.62 -3.11 -20.30
N ARG A 187 -9.07 -1.99 -20.87
CA ARG A 187 -8.61 -1.53 -22.19
C ARG A 187 -7.09 -1.30 -22.21
N VAL A 188 -6.49 -0.67 -21.20
CA VAL A 188 -5.04 -0.44 -21.16
C VAL A 188 -4.27 -1.75 -21.04
N LEU A 189 -4.67 -2.64 -20.13
CA LEU A 189 -4.00 -3.92 -19.92
C LEU A 189 -4.08 -4.84 -21.15
N CYS A 190 -5.25 -4.98 -21.75
CA CYS A 190 -5.43 -5.85 -22.94
C CYS A 190 -4.69 -5.33 -24.19
N ASN A 191 -4.52 -4.01 -24.35
CA ASN A 191 -3.85 -3.45 -25.54
C ASN A 191 -2.33 -3.28 -25.37
N ASP A 192 -1.88 -2.89 -24.18
CA ASP A 192 -0.51 -2.42 -23.95
C ASP A 192 0.33 -3.34 -23.05
N PHE A 193 -0.31 -4.29 -22.35
CA PHE A 193 0.33 -5.17 -21.33
C PHE A 193 -0.11 -6.65 -21.41
N ASP A 194 -0.53 -7.12 -22.59
CA ASP A 194 -0.93 -8.51 -22.86
C ASP A 194 -1.97 -9.07 -21.86
N GLY A 195 -2.89 -8.23 -21.38
CA GLY A 195 -3.99 -8.61 -20.48
C GLY A 195 -3.61 -8.83 -19.01
N SER A 196 -2.34 -8.66 -18.60
CA SER A 196 -1.89 -8.92 -17.22
C SER A 196 -1.21 -7.72 -16.57
N PHE A 197 -1.57 -7.41 -15.32
CA PHE A 197 -0.90 -6.34 -14.57
C PHE A 197 0.54 -6.71 -14.16
N THR A 198 0.89 -8.00 -14.11
CA THR A 198 2.28 -8.43 -13.84
C THR A 198 3.28 -7.84 -14.84
N ASN A 199 2.87 -7.63 -16.09
CA ASN A 199 3.68 -6.98 -17.13
C ASN A 199 3.98 -5.51 -16.84
N CYS A 200 3.13 -4.80 -16.09
CA CYS A 200 3.43 -3.46 -15.57
C CYS A 200 4.56 -3.52 -14.52
N ILE A 201 4.52 -4.51 -13.61
CA ILE A 201 5.54 -4.72 -12.57
C ILE A 201 6.89 -5.06 -13.21
N TYR A 202 6.90 -5.99 -14.18
CA TYR A 202 8.11 -6.34 -14.94
C TYR A 202 8.66 -5.13 -15.72
N SER A 203 7.79 -4.32 -16.34
CA SER A 203 8.19 -3.09 -17.06
C SER A 203 8.80 -2.03 -16.14
N ALA A 204 8.45 -2.02 -14.85
CA ALA A 204 9.03 -1.12 -13.85
C ALA A 204 10.42 -1.57 -13.36
N ASN A 205 10.86 -2.79 -13.68
CA ASN A 205 12.20 -3.33 -13.39
C ASN A 205 12.62 -3.08 -11.92
N HIS A 206 11.80 -3.55 -10.98
CA HIS A 206 12.02 -3.42 -9.53
C HIS A 206 12.18 -1.97 -9.00
N SER A 207 11.74 -0.94 -9.73
CA SER A 207 11.62 0.43 -9.21
C SER A 207 10.17 0.77 -8.86
N ALA A 208 9.94 1.07 -7.58
CA ALA A 208 8.69 1.59 -7.05
C ALA A 208 8.32 2.92 -7.72
N ALA A 209 9.30 3.81 -7.89
CA ALA A 209 9.08 5.11 -8.54
C ALA A 209 8.81 4.98 -10.05
N ALA A 210 9.38 3.98 -10.73
CA ALA A 210 9.03 3.68 -12.12
C ALA A 210 7.59 3.15 -12.24
N LEU A 211 7.16 2.24 -11.35
CA LEU A 211 5.80 1.69 -11.36
C LEU A 211 4.74 2.77 -11.09
N VAL A 212 4.97 3.68 -10.12
CA VAL A 212 4.07 4.82 -9.88
C VAL A 212 3.94 5.73 -11.11
N ASN A 213 5.05 6.04 -11.78
CA ASN A 213 5.01 6.89 -12.98
C ASN A 213 4.33 6.15 -14.15
N LEU A 214 4.61 4.86 -14.37
CA LEU A 214 3.95 4.03 -15.38
C LEU A 214 2.43 3.99 -15.17
N LEU A 215 1.98 3.80 -13.92
CA LEU A 215 0.56 3.85 -13.57
C LEU A 215 -0.05 5.21 -13.94
N ALA A 216 0.53 6.32 -13.52
CA ALA A 216 0.01 7.66 -13.82
C ALA A 216 0.12 8.06 -15.32
N GLU A 217 1.03 7.46 -16.07
CA GLU A 217 1.21 7.74 -17.50
C GLU A 217 0.26 6.91 -18.37
N SER A 218 0.18 5.60 -18.17
CA SER A 218 -0.67 4.69 -18.95
C SER A 218 -2.15 4.71 -18.55
N PHE A 219 -2.44 4.86 -17.25
CA PHE A 219 -3.79 4.85 -16.70
C PHE A 219 -4.17 6.26 -16.24
N SER A 220 -5.11 6.88 -16.95
CA SER A 220 -5.59 8.23 -16.64
C SER A 220 -6.24 8.27 -15.26
N CYS A 221 -6.94 7.21 -14.84
CA CYS A 221 -7.53 7.10 -13.51
C CYS A 221 -6.52 7.08 -12.34
N PHE A 222 -5.23 6.80 -12.58
CA PHE A 222 -4.16 6.90 -11.58
C PHE A 222 -3.42 8.25 -11.59
N ARG A 223 -3.69 9.13 -12.58
CA ARG A 223 -3.02 10.42 -12.78
C ARG A 223 -3.52 11.55 -11.86
N ASP A 224 -3.36 11.34 -10.56
CA ASP A 224 -3.68 12.28 -9.48
C ASP A 224 -2.70 13.48 -9.49
N GLU A 225 -3.02 14.46 -10.35
CA GLU A 225 -2.33 15.75 -10.54
C GLU A 225 -3.30 16.92 -10.38
N ALA A 226 -2.82 18.06 -9.87
CA ALA A 226 -3.58 19.30 -9.76
C ALA A 226 -2.75 20.53 -10.23
N ILE A 227 -3.41 21.68 -10.38
CA ILE A 227 -2.74 22.97 -10.66
C ILE A 227 -2.78 23.83 -9.39
N PHE A 228 -1.61 24.08 -8.80
CA PHE A 228 -1.45 24.97 -7.64
C PHE A 228 -0.59 26.16 -8.03
N GLN A 229 -1.13 27.38 -7.88
CA GLN A 229 -0.45 28.64 -8.22
C GLN A 229 0.16 28.66 -9.64
N GLY A 230 -0.52 28.02 -10.61
CA GLY A 230 -0.07 27.91 -12.00
C GLY A 230 0.99 26.83 -12.26
N ARG A 231 1.50 26.15 -11.22
CA ARG A 231 2.38 24.98 -11.34
C ARG A 231 1.57 23.69 -11.26
N ARG A 232 1.95 22.69 -12.05
CA ARG A 232 1.42 21.32 -11.91
C ARG A 232 2.04 20.64 -10.69
N VAL A 233 1.21 20.04 -9.84
CA VAL A 233 1.62 19.29 -8.66
C VAL A 233 1.09 17.85 -8.74
N ARG A 234 1.92 16.89 -8.31
CA ARG A 234 1.64 15.45 -8.35
C ARG A 234 1.40 14.93 -6.93
N LEU A 235 0.40 14.06 -6.77
CA LEU A 235 0.08 13.40 -5.50
C LEU A 235 0.04 11.87 -5.65
N TYR A 236 -0.45 11.37 -6.79
CA TYR A 236 -0.40 9.94 -7.18
C TYR A 236 -0.86 8.96 -6.09
N LYS A 237 -1.86 9.33 -5.25
CA LYS A 237 -2.22 8.60 -4.02
C LYS A 237 -2.50 7.11 -4.27
N ARG A 238 -3.42 6.78 -5.19
CA ARG A 238 -3.77 5.38 -5.48
C ARG A 238 -2.61 4.59 -6.12
N ALA A 239 -1.80 5.23 -6.96
CA ALA A 239 -0.64 4.57 -7.58
C ALA A 239 0.45 4.26 -6.55
N GLN A 240 0.63 5.14 -5.55
CA GLN A 240 1.54 4.92 -4.43
C GLN A 240 1.03 3.83 -3.47
N ILE A 241 -0.28 3.77 -3.18
CA ILE A 241 -0.88 2.67 -2.40
C ILE A 241 -0.61 1.34 -3.07
N LEU A 242 -0.91 1.21 -4.38
CA LEU A 242 -0.76 -0.05 -5.10
C LEU A 242 0.66 -0.64 -4.99
N VAL A 243 1.69 0.21 -5.12
CA VAL A 243 3.09 -0.21 -4.95
C VAL A 243 3.39 -0.60 -3.50
N ALA A 244 2.80 0.08 -2.52
CA ALA A 244 2.96 -0.23 -1.11
C ALA A 244 2.24 -1.52 -0.68
N ASP A 245 1.06 -1.80 -1.23
CA ASP A 245 0.27 -3.01 -0.95
C ASP A 245 0.92 -4.24 -1.59
N LEU A 246 1.47 -4.12 -2.81
CA LEU A 246 2.36 -5.15 -3.38
C LEU A 246 3.59 -5.41 -2.51
N TRP A 247 4.28 -4.34 -2.10
CA TRP A 247 5.47 -4.45 -1.24
C TRP A 247 5.15 -5.13 0.10
N ALA A 248 4.05 -4.73 0.76
CA ALA A 248 3.63 -5.27 2.05
C ALA A 248 3.10 -6.71 1.94
N CYS A 249 2.24 -7.00 0.97
CA CYS A 249 1.70 -8.35 0.75
C CYS A 249 2.81 -9.37 0.47
N PHE A 250 3.78 -9.01 -0.38
CA PHE A 250 4.87 -9.89 -0.77
C PHE A 250 6.11 -9.81 0.15
N ASP A 251 6.05 -9.05 1.25
CA ASP A 251 7.15 -8.84 2.21
C ASP A 251 8.47 -8.35 1.57
N GLY A 252 8.37 -7.59 0.48
CA GLY A 252 9.52 -7.09 -0.28
C GLY A 252 10.22 -8.12 -1.19
N GLU A 253 9.63 -9.29 -1.41
CA GLU A 253 10.13 -10.34 -2.32
C GLU A 253 9.26 -10.44 -3.59
N SER A 254 9.75 -11.09 -4.65
CA SER A 254 8.95 -11.42 -5.85
C SER A 254 8.24 -10.18 -6.45
N TYR A 255 6.92 -10.21 -6.62
CA TYR A 255 6.10 -9.09 -7.12
C TYR A 255 6.12 -7.82 -6.24
N GLY A 256 6.60 -7.90 -5.00
CA GLY A 256 6.83 -6.76 -4.11
C GLY A 256 8.30 -6.32 -3.99
N GLU A 257 9.23 -6.90 -4.76
CA GLU A 257 10.65 -6.55 -4.72
C GLU A 257 10.90 -5.18 -5.39
N PHE A 258 11.12 -4.15 -4.58
CA PHE A 258 11.42 -2.80 -5.04
C PHE A 258 12.70 -2.23 -4.40
N HIS A 259 13.71 -1.91 -5.23
CA HIS A 259 15.01 -1.42 -4.78
C HIS A 259 14.99 0.03 -4.25
N ASP A 260 13.90 0.78 -4.49
CA ASP A 260 13.74 2.19 -4.12
C ASP A 260 12.38 2.49 -3.44
N ILE A 261 11.81 1.52 -2.73
CA ILE A 261 10.53 1.66 -2.00
C ILE A 261 10.47 2.88 -1.07
N ASP A 262 11.61 3.35 -0.54
CA ASP A 262 11.74 4.57 0.26
C ASP A 262 11.37 5.88 -0.47
N LYS A 263 11.19 5.84 -1.81
CA LYS A 263 10.68 6.97 -2.61
C LYS A 263 9.15 7.12 -2.55
N ILE A 264 8.44 6.10 -2.07
CA ILE A 264 6.99 6.16 -1.85
C ILE A 264 6.70 7.01 -0.59
N THR A 265 5.79 7.96 -0.72
CA THR A 265 5.36 8.83 0.39
C THR A 265 4.20 8.21 1.17
N MET A 266 3.75 8.90 2.22
CA MET A 266 2.42 8.68 2.80
C MET A 266 1.33 8.91 1.74
N PHE A 267 0.13 8.41 2.01
CA PHE A 267 -1.01 8.48 1.09
C PHE A 267 -1.94 9.61 1.51
N ALA A 268 -2.03 10.66 0.69
CA ALA A 268 -2.80 11.85 1.01
C ALA A 268 -4.32 11.62 0.94
N ASP A 269 -4.85 11.00 1.99
CA ASP A 269 -6.23 10.57 2.21
C ASP A 269 -6.98 11.53 3.18
N TYR A 270 -8.09 11.08 3.77
CA TYR A 270 -8.91 11.85 4.71
C TYR A 270 -8.73 11.53 6.20
N ARG A 271 -8.02 10.45 6.56
CA ARG A 271 -7.74 10.07 7.95
C ARG A 271 -6.39 10.56 8.43
N ILE A 272 -5.35 10.54 7.61
CA ILE A 272 -4.02 10.99 8.05
C ILE A 272 -3.97 12.49 8.33
N PRO A 273 -4.59 13.41 7.54
CA PRO A 273 -4.64 14.83 7.89
C PRO A 273 -5.44 15.09 9.18
N GLN A 274 -6.50 14.31 9.41
CA GLN A 274 -7.29 14.33 10.65
C GLN A 274 -6.41 13.92 11.86
N MET A 275 -5.63 12.85 11.72
CA MET A 275 -4.72 12.35 12.77
C MET A 275 -3.54 13.30 13.02
N LEU A 276 -2.97 13.91 11.98
CA LEU A 276 -1.92 14.91 12.10
C LEU A 276 -2.41 16.21 12.77
N HIS A 277 -3.67 16.60 12.54
CA HIS A 277 -4.32 17.66 13.29
C HIS A 277 -4.57 17.25 14.76
N TYR A 278 -4.99 16.01 15.03
CA TYR A 278 -5.14 15.48 16.39
C TYR A 278 -3.82 15.52 17.19
N LEU A 279 -2.70 15.17 16.54
CA LEU A 279 -1.34 15.29 17.08
C LEU A 279 -0.84 16.75 17.18
N GLY A 280 -1.61 17.73 16.71
CA GLY A 280 -1.25 19.15 16.67
C GLY A 280 -0.16 19.51 15.66
N CYS A 281 0.21 18.58 14.78
CA CYS A 281 1.25 18.76 13.76
C CYS A 281 0.79 19.69 12.63
N ILE A 282 -0.47 19.56 12.22
CA ILE A 282 -1.12 20.41 11.21
C ILE A 282 -2.11 21.37 11.87
N LYS A 283 -2.13 22.61 11.40
CA LYS A 283 -3.11 23.65 11.75
C LYS A 283 -3.80 24.14 10.49
N TYR A 284 -5.09 24.44 10.63
CA TYR A 284 -5.92 24.97 9.55
C TYR A 284 -6.17 26.47 9.74
N SER A 285 -6.40 27.20 8.65
CA SER A 285 -6.93 28.55 8.71
C SER A 285 -8.40 28.54 9.21
N PRO A 286 -8.90 29.66 9.78
CA PRO A 286 -10.29 29.73 10.23
C PRO A 286 -11.34 29.40 9.14
N PRO A 287 -11.19 29.80 7.85
CA PRO A 287 -12.08 29.37 6.78
C PRO A 287 -12.08 27.86 6.54
N LEU A 288 -10.90 27.23 6.51
CA LEU A 288 -10.78 25.79 6.29
C LEU A 288 -11.34 25.00 7.49
N GLU A 289 -10.96 25.37 8.71
CA GLU A 289 -11.44 24.71 9.93
C GLU A 289 -12.97 24.83 10.07
N THR A 290 -13.54 25.99 9.78
CA THR A 290 -15.00 26.20 9.80
C THR A 290 -15.71 25.24 8.84
N ARG A 291 -15.16 25.06 7.63
CA ARG A 291 -15.74 24.22 6.58
C ARG A 291 -15.70 22.73 6.97
N ILE A 292 -14.55 22.26 7.49
CA ILE A 292 -14.39 20.90 8.03
C ILE A 292 -15.37 20.65 9.20
N ARG A 293 -15.45 21.56 10.18
CA ARG A 293 -16.33 21.40 11.36
C ARG A 293 -17.81 21.40 11.02
N LYS A 294 -18.21 22.09 9.96
CA LYS A 294 -19.59 22.05 9.43
C LYS A 294 -19.89 20.85 8.54
N HIS A 295 -18.90 20.00 8.26
CA HIS A 295 -19.01 18.88 7.33
C HIS A 295 -19.39 19.32 5.90
N GLU A 296 -19.00 20.54 5.52
CA GLU A 296 -19.12 21.10 4.17
C GLU A 296 -18.06 20.48 3.26
N ASP A 297 -18.44 20.12 2.02
CA ASP A 297 -17.53 19.43 1.09
C ASP A 297 -16.32 20.28 0.68
N ILE A 298 -15.22 19.59 0.39
CA ILE A 298 -14.03 20.15 -0.25
C ILE A 298 -14.01 19.77 -1.73
N PRO A 299 -14.15 20.74 -2.66
CA PRO A 299 -14.03 20.47 -4.08
C PRO A 299 -12.65 19.94 -4.42
N SER A 300 -12.59 18.87 -5.21
CA SER A 300 -11.32 18.34 -5.71
C SER A 300 -10.68 19.35 -6.68
N GLY A 301 -9.35 19.47 -6.64
CA GLY A 301 -8.59 20.51 -7.32
C GLY A 301 -8.65 21.91 -6.69
N SER A 302 -9.32 22.09 -5.53
CA SER A 302 -9.29 23.37 -4.81
C SER A 302 -8.00 23.55 -3.99
N ASN A 303 -7.54 24.79 -3.80
CA ASN A 303 -6.37 25.08 -2.95
C ASN A 303 -6.49 24.41 -1.57
N PHE A 304 -7.67 24.45 -0.95
CA PHE A 304 -7.91 23.79 0.33
C PHE A 304 -7.64 22.28 0.30
N GLU A 305 -8.05 21.57 -0.77
CA GLU A 305 -7.77 20.15 -0.95
C GLU A 305 -6.26 19.92 -1.15
N ILE A 306 -5.67 20.67 -2.08
CA ILE A 306 -4.26 20.51 -2.47
C ILE A 306 -3.34 20.79 -1.28
N GLU A 307 -3.57 21.88 -0.54
CA GLU A 307 -2.78 22.24 0.65
C GLU A 307 -2.93 21.21 1.78
N LEU A 308 -4.15 20.67 2.01
CA LEU A 308 -4.38 19.59 2.98
C LEU A 308 -3.54 18.35 2.65
N ARG A 309 -3.64 17.89 1.40
CA ARG A 309 -2.98 16.68 0.92
C ARG A 309 -1.46 16.80 0.92
N ALA A 310 -0.96 17.84 0.25
CA ALA A 310 0.47 18.06 0.07
C ALA A 310 1.19 18.40 1.40
N THR A 311 0.59 19.21 2.26
CA THR A 311 1.18 19.53 3.57
C THR A 311 1.21 18.32 4.48
N SER A 312 0.25 17.40 4.36
CA SER A 312 0.28 16.12 5.09
C SER A 312 1.40 15.20 4.62
N ILE A 313 1.63 15.10 3.30
CA ILE A 313 2.79 14.39 2.74
C ILE A 313 4.10 14.95 3.31
N TRP A 314 4.24 16.28 3.28
CA TRP A 314 5.45 16.92 3.79
C TRP A 314 5.61 16.76 5.31
N CYS A 315 4.51 16.76 6.06
CA CYS A 315 4.53 16.53 7.51
C CYS A 315 5.08 15.14 7.87
N ILE A 316 4.60 14.07 7.19
CA ILE A 316 5.10 12.71 7.42
C ILE A 316 6.57 12.58 7.02
N GLU A 317 7.01 13.24 5.95
CA GLU A 317 8.44 13.25 5.58
C GLU A 317 9.30 13.92 6.68
N LEU A 318 8.85 15.03 7.26
CA LEU A 318 9.55 15.67 8.39
C LEU A 318 9.56 14.78 9.64
N ILE A 319 8.47 14.07 9.92
CA ILE A 319 8.38 13.06 11.00
C ILE A 319 9.39 11.94 10.75
N LYS A 320 9.40 11.33 9.55
CA LYS A 320 10.34 10.28 9.14
C LYS A 320 11.79 10.72 9.34
N ARG A 321 12.14 11.92 8.87
CA ARG A 321 13.50 12.50 9.00
C ARG A 321 13.91 12.75 10.45
N GLU A 322 12.98 13.19 11.31
CA GLU A 322 13.26 13.41 12.74
C GLU A 322 13.47 12.07 13.48
N ILE A 323 12.68 11.02 13.16
CA ILE A 323 12.90 9.66 13.70
C ILE A 323 14.27 9.14 13.25
N GLU A 324 14.56 9.20 11.95
CA GLU A 324 15.85 8.82 11.37
C GLU A 324 17.07 9.57 11.95
N LEU A 325 16.87 10.81 12.43
CA LEU A 325 17.91 11.63 13.04
C LEU A 325 18.19 11.24 14.50
N LYS A 326 17.14 10.90 15.25
CA LYS A 326 17.24 10.55 16.68
C LYS A 326 17.52 9.08 16.95
N HIS A 327 17.16 8.20 16.01
CA HIS A 327 17.28 6.75 16.11
C HIS A 327 18.08 6.22 14.89
N PRO A 328 19.41 6.47 14.81
CA PRO A 328 20.22 6.14 13.62
C PRO A 328 20.31 4.64 13.31
N GLU A 329 20.07 3.77 14.29
CA GLU A 329 19.99 2.32 14.14
C GLU A 329 18.95 1.89 13.08
N VAL A 330 17.92 2.71 12.87
CA VAL A 330 16.86 2.48 11.88
C VAL A 330 17.39 2.54 10.44
N LYS A 331 18.49 3.26 10.19
CA LYS A 331 19.17 3.25 8.89
C LYS A 331 20.02 1.99 8.69
N SER A 332 20.67 1.51 9.75
CA SER A 332 21.47 0.28 9.73
C SER A 332 20.63 -0.97 9.51
N ALA A 333 19.35 -0.94 9.90
CA ALA A 333 18.38 -1.98 9.58
C ALA A 333 18.17 -2.16 8.07
N LYS A 334 18.05 -1.05 7.32
CA LYS A 334 17.81 -1.07 5.86
C LYS A 334 18.97 -1.71 5.08
N THR A 335 20.21 -1.47 5.49
CA THR A 335 21.40 -1.98 4.79
C THR A 335 21.65 -3.48 4.97
N ASN A 336 21.14 -4.09 6.05
CA ASN A 336 21.41 -5.50 6.35
C ASN A 336 20.45 -6.48 5.65
N GLY A 337 19.44 -5.98 4.92
CA GLY A 337 18.50 -6.81 4.15
C GLY A 337 18.99 -7.22 2.75
N HIS A 338 20.20 -6.84 2.33
CA HIS A 338 20.68 -6.96 0.93
C HIS A 338 22.12 -7.53 0.80
N SER A 339 22.49 -8.50 1.64
CA SER A 339 23.75 -9.26 1.55
C SER A 339 23.67 -10.53 2.42
N ASP A 340 24.06 -11.75 2.05
CA ASP A 340 24.66 -12.28 0.81
C ASP A 340 24.19 -13.74 0.59
N SER A 341 23.88 -14.14 -0.65
CA SER A 341 23.63 -15.54 -1.01
C SER A 341 24.64 -16.13 -2.01
N ASN A 342 25.86 -15.54 -2.10
CA ASN A 342 26.94 -16.03 -2.97
C ASN A 342 27.94 -16.96 -2.25
N GLY A 343 27.42 -18.06 -1.69
CA GLY A 343 28.23 -19.16 -1.14
C GLY A 343 28.66 -20.17 -2.21
N ILE A 344 29.66 -19.85 -3.03
CA ILE A 344 30.17 -20.80 -4.06
C ILE A 344 30.79 -22.03 -3.38
N SER A 345 30.08 -23.14 -3.45
CA SER A 345 30.56 -24.46 -3.00
C SER A 345 31.69 -24.96 -3.91
N LYS A 346 32.87 -25.23 -3.35
CA LYS A 346 33.93 -26.01 -4.02
C LYS A 346 34.01 -27.43 -3.45
N PRO A 347 34.24 -28.46 -4.30
CA PRO A 347 34.13 -29.86 -3.89
C PRO A 347 35.37 -30.42 -3.18
N ASN A 348 35.17 -31.57 -2.54
CA ASN A 348 36.09 -32.30 -1.67
C ASN A 348 37.48 -32.64 -2.26
N GLY A 349 38.49 -32.70 -1.36
CA GLY A 349 39.74 -33.42 -1.56
C GLY A 349 40.09 -34.27 -0.34
N HIS A 350 40.39 -35.57 -0.55
CA HIS A 350 40.73 -36.52 0.53
C HIS A 350 42.15 -36.33 1.09
N SER A 351 42.37 -36.60 2.40
CA SER A 351 43.24 -37.71 2.87
C SER A 351 43.50 -37.79 4.39
N ARG A 352 43.35 -39.01 4.93
CA ARG A 352 44.11 -39.71 6.00
C ARG A 352 44.31 -39.06 7.40
N GLY A 353 43.98 -39.82 8.46
CA GLY A 353 44.31 -39.55 9.87
C GLY A 353 45.74 -40.02 10.26
N PRO A 354 46.04 -40.49 11.52
CA PRO A 354 45.12 -40.98 12.57
C PRO A 354 45.46 -40.60 14.05
N SER A 355 44.64 -41.07 15.01
CA SER A 355 45.00 -41.84 16.24
C SER A 355 44.32 -41.43 17.57
N GLN A 356 43.80 -42.45 18.31
CA GLN A 356 43.78 -42.67 19.79
C GLN A 356 43.24 -41.55 20.73
N ASN A 357 42.59 -41.75 21.89
CA ASN A 357 42.17 -42.88 22.77
C ASN A 357 41.18 -42.31 23.85
N SER A 358 40.46 -43.02 24.73
CA SER A 358 40.00 -44.43 24.86
C SER A 358 39.11 -44.62 26.11
N ASN A 359 38.14 -45.55 26.08
CA ASN A 359 37.50 -46.27 27.21
C ASN A 359 36.61 -45.54 28.25
N GLY A 360 35.45 -46.15 28.62
CA GLY A 360 34.78 -45.89 29.92
C GLY A 360 33.26 -46.16 30.04
N HIS A 361 32.85 -47.41 30.28
CA HIS A 361 31.54 -47.84 30.82
C HIS A 361 31.80 -48.51 32.21
N PRO A 362 30.83 -49.00 33.06
CA PRO A 362 29.34 -49.16 32.92
C PRO A 362 28.48 -48.85 34.21
N ILE A 363 27.14 -49.14 34.20
CA ILE A 363 26.25 -49.81 35.26
C ILE A 363 26.41 -49.41 36.76
N ASP A 364 25.40 -49.16 37.65
CA ASP A 364 23.90 -49.22 37.74
C ASP A 364 23.44 -48.49 39.06
N SER A 365 22.19 -48.50 39.60
CA SER A 365 20.80 -48.22 39.11
C SER A 365 19.79 -48.09 40.32
N GLN A 366 18.47 -48.04 40.07
CA GLN A 366 17.30 -48.03 41.01
C GLN A 366 16.98 -46.77 41.88
N GLY A 367 15.67 -46.43 41.99
CA GLY A 367 15.12 -45.48 42.99
C GLY A 367 13.89 -44.66 42.58
N GLN A 368 12.67 -45.21 42.72
CA GLN A 368 11.37 -44.49 42.69
C GLN A 368 10.69 -44.60 44.10
N PRO A 369 9.61 -43.87 44.48
CA PRO A 369 8.52 -43.36 43.62
C PRO A 369 7.89 -41.99 43.99
N SER A 370 6.75 -41.68 43.35
CA SER A 370 5.78 -40.56 43.55
C SER A 370 6.18 -39.19 42.95
N GLY A 371 5.29 -38.43 42.30
CA GLY A 371 3.91 -38.70 41.88
C GLY A 371 3.32 -37.53 41.05
N LEU A 372 2.06 -37.67 40.60
CA LEU A 372 1.19 -36.66 39.94
C LEU A 372 1.49 -36.23 38.48
N PHE A 373 0.68 -36.81 37.59
CA PHE A 373 0.11 -36.25 36.35
C PHE A 373 0.66 -34.91 35.79
N ARG A 374 1.26 -34.95 34.60
CA ARG A 374 1.21 -33.83 33.64
C ARG A 374 1.03 -34.34 32.21
N ARG A 375 0.07 -33.76 31.48
CA ARG A 375 -0.27 -34.14 30.09
C ARG A 375 0.90 -33.84 29.13
N HIS A 376 1.03 -34.68 28.10
CA HIS A 376 2.02 -34.51 27.04
C HIS A 376 1.83 -33.21 26.25
N SER A 377 2.94 -32.49 26.04
CA SER A 377 3.15 -31.70 24.83
C SER A 377 4.39 -32.27 24.12
N ARG A 378 4.34 -32.47 22.80
CA ARG A 378 5.48 -32.97 22.03
C ARG A 378 6.32 -31.77 21.59
N HIS A 379 7.55 -31.68 22.10
CA HIS A 379 8.56 -30.83 21.49
C HIS A 379 8.99 -31.41 20.13
N SER A 380 8.70 -30.71 19.04
CA SER A 380 9.60 -30.69 17.88
C SER A 380 10.57 -29.52 18.06
N SER A 381 11.83 -29.73 17.68
CA SER A 381 12.92 -28.77 17.88
C SER A 381 12.75 -27.56 16.97
N ALA A 382 12.31 -26.44 17.52
CA ALA A 382 12.45 -25.13 16.87
C ALA A 382 13.92 -24.70 16.91
N SER A 383 14.45 -24.29 15.76
CA SER A 383 15.76 -23.64 15.65
C SER A 383 15.75 -22.29 16.36
N ASN A 384 16.78 -21.99 17.15
CA ASN A 384 16.98 -20.68 17.77
C ASN A 384 17.33 -19.61 16.71
N ALA A 385 16.33 -19.17 15.95
CA ALA A 385 16.36 -17.86 15.31
C ALA A 385 15.98 -16.82 16.38
N ARG A 386 16.73 -15.72 16.46
CA ARG A 386 16.37 -14.58 17.33
C ARG A 386 15.25 -13.80 16.62
N PRO A 387 14.07 -13.61 17.22
CA PRO A 387 13.14 -12.60 16.71
C PRO A 387 13.71 -11.21 16.99
N GLY A 388 13.57 -10.28 16.03
CA GLY A 388 14.07 -8.91 16.16
C GLY A 388 15.26 -8.55 15.25
N THR A 389 15.16 -8.83 13.96
CA THR A 389 15.83 -8.02 12.93
C THR A 389 14.95 -6.81 12.67
N GLY A 390 15.36 -5.62 13.15
CA GLY A 390 14.52 -4.44 13.15
C GLY A 390 14.02 -4.06 11.76
N VAL A 391 12.73 -3.76 11.63
CA VAL A 391 12.15 -3.19 10.40
C VAL A 391 12.58 -1.74 10.30
N GLY A 392 13.19 -1.35 9.16
CA GLY A 392 13.54 0.04 8.90
C GLY A 392 12.30 0.89 8.69
N ILE A 393 12.28 2.13 9.19
CA ILE A 393 11.11 3.02 9.03
C ILE A 393 11.07 3.64 7.63
N ASN A 394 9.88 3.70 7.04
CA ASN A 394 9.59 4.44 5.81
C ASN A 394 8.27 5.20 5.96
N ALA A 395 7.86 5.98 4.96
CA ALA A 395 6.62 6.77 5.04
C ALA A 395 5.36 5.88 5.03
N ILE A 396 5.38 4.74 4.34
CA ILE A 396 4.29 3.75 4.27
C ILE A 396 3.95 3.21 5.68
N LEU A 397 4.96 2.77 6.44
CA LEU A 397 4.75 2.21 7.78
C LEU A 397 4.23 3.25 8.78
N ILE A 398 4.62 4.52 8.63
CA ILE A 398 4.06 5.62 9.43
C ILE A 398 2.61 5.88 9.04
N ASP A 399 2.29 5.85 7.75
CA ASP A 399 0.94 6.03 7.22
C ASP A 399 -0.02 4.96 7.75
N PHE A 400 0.28 3.68 7.51
CA PHE A 400 -0.54 2.56 8.00
C PHE A 400 -0.75 2.61 9.52
N PHE A 401 0.32 2.86 10.30
CA PHE A 401 0.22 3.00 11.75
C PHE A 401 -0.72 4.15 12.19
N LEU A 402 -0.64 5.31 11.52
CA LEU A 402 -1.49 6.46 11.81
C LEU A 402 -2.94 6.24 11.35
N TYR A 403 -3.16 5.54 10.23
CA TYR A 403 -4.48 5.15 9.77
C TYR A 403 -5.15 4.22 10.79
N ASP A 404 -4.49 3.13 11.19
CA ASP A 404 -4.98 2.19 12.20
C ASP A 404 -5.29 2.89 13.53
N THR A 405 -4.40 3.76 13.99
CA THR A 405 -4.62 4.56 15.21
C THR A 405 -5.83 5.49 15.08
N MET A 406 -6.07 6.10 13.91
CA MET A 406 -7.25 6.92 13.66
C MET A 406 -8.54 6.07 13.62
N LYS A 407 -8.47 4.81 13.16
CA LYS A 407 -9.59 3.85 13.19
C LYS A 407 -9.88 3.36 14.61
N GLU A 408 -8.85 3.14 15.45
CA GLU A 408 -9.00 2.88 16.89
C GLU A 408 -9.75 4.07 17.57
N LEU A 409 -9.31 5.31 17.33
CA LEU A 409 -9.95 6.52 17.89
C LEU A 409 -11.39 6.75 17.38
N GLU A 410 -11.69 6.41 16.12
CA GLU A 410 -13.07 6.44 15.59
C GLU A 410 -13.99 5.46 16.34
N ASN A 411 -13.53 4.23 16.55
CA ASN A 411 -14.31 3.20 17.25
C ASN A 411 -14.56 3.56 18.73
N ASP A 412 -13.59 4.20 19.38
CA ASP A 412 -13.72 4.70 20.76
C ASP A 412 -14.51 6.02 20.89
N GLY A 413 -14.90 6.64 19.76
CA GLY A 413 -15.63 7.91 19.74
C GLY A 413 -14.79 9.12 20.20
N GLN A 414 -13.47 9.07 20.02
CA GLN A 414 -12.51 10.07 20.50
C GLN A 414 -12.08 11.09 19.42
N GLU A 415 -12.76 11.13 18.27
CA GLU A 415 -12.48 12.08 17.18
C GLU A 415 -12.73 13.55 17.64
N THR A 416 -11.69 14.38 17.64
CA THR A 416 -11.78 15.80 18.08
C THR A 416 -12.10 16.79 16.95
N ILE A 417 -11.96 16.35 15.70
CA ILE A 417 -12.34 17.08 14.49
C ILE A 417 -12.88 16.06 13.48
N PRO A 418 -13.91 16.41 12.67
CA PRO A 418 -14.33 15.57 11.56
C PRO A 418 -13.19 15.35 10.56
N HIS A 419 -13.23 14.23 9.83
CA HIS A 419 -12.49 14.13 8.59
C HIS A 419 -12.99 15.18 7.59
N HIS A 420 -12.12 15.67 6.72
CA HIS A 420 -12.55 16.52 5.62
C HIS A 420 -13.22 15.70 4.52
N ARG A 421 -14.19 16.31 3.83
CA ARG A 421 -15.07 15.63 2.88
C ARG A 421 -14.75 15.98 1.44
N THR A 422 -13.79 15.28 0.86
CA THR A 422 -13.54 15.33 -0.59
C THR A 422 -14.19 14.10 -1.23
N ARG A 423 -15.05 14.31 -2.23
CA ARG A 423 -15.69 13.22 -3.00
C ARG A 423 -15.11 13.22 -4.41
N SER A 424 -14.18 12.30 -4.66
CA SER A 424 -13.35 12.29 -5.87
C SER A 424 -12.71 10.92 -6.05
N ILE A 425 -12.37 10.54 -7.29
CA ILE A 425 -11.59 9.33 -7.59
C ILE A 425 -10.14 9.42 -7.10
N TRP A 426 -9.66 10.64 -6.84
CA TRP A 426 -8.29 10.89 -6.38
C TRP A 426 -8.10 10.62 -4.88
N TYR A 427 -9.19 10.37 -4.14
CA TYR A 427 -9.26 10.59 -2.69
C TYR A 427 -9.56 9.34 -1.87
#